data_AF-A0A3Q3FXV5-F1
#
_entry.id   AF-A0A3Q3FXV5-F1
#
_cell.length_a   1.000
_cell.length_b   1.000
_cell.length_c   1.000
_cell.angle_alpha   90.00
_cell.angle_beta   90.00
_cell.angle_gamma   90.00
#
_symmetry.space_group_name_H-M   'P 1'
#
loop_
_entity.id
_entity.type
_entity.pdbx_description
1 polymer ?
#
loop_
_entity_poly.entity_id
_entity_poly.type
_entity_poly.pdbx_seq_one_letter_code
_entity_poly.pdbx_strand_id
1 'polypeptide(L)' 'MEDEWEEEEQLVVVELSGIIDNDFLTKTRGTCKILDIDSEKPMIQVGQYVFAGEYEGNDKKGKA' A
#
# COMPACT_ATOMS: atom_id res chain seq x y z
N MET A 1 -23.96 6.30 28.78
CA MET A 1 -22.75 5.57 28.35
C MET A 1 -22.56 5.99 26.92
N GLU A 2 -21.54 6.81 26.66
CA GLU A 2 -21.11 7.11 25.30
C GLU A 2 -20.41 5.85 24.79
N ASP A 3 -20.87 5.33 23.65
CA ASP A 3 -20.31 4.14 23.01
C ASP A 3 -18.86 4.44 22.57
N GLU A 4 -17.91 4.02 23.40
CA GLU A 4 -16.47 4.10 23.19
C GLU A 4 -16.06 2.99 22.22
N TRP A 5 -16.20 3.23 20.92
CA TRP A 5 -15.70 2.32 19.88
C TRP A 5 -14.18 2.48 19.77
N GLU A 6 -13.43 1.37 19.85
CA GLU A 6 -12.00 1.36 19.54
C GLU A 6 -11.81 1.39 18.02
N GLU A 7 -11.03 2.35 17.51
CA GLU A 7 -10.65 2.39 16.09
C GLU A 7 -9.64 1.28 15.79
N GLU A 8 -9.97 0.39 14.85
CA GLU A 8 -9.04 -0.62 14.35
C GLU A 8 -8.10 -0.01 13.29
N GLU A 9 -6.82 0.14 13.63
CA GLU A 9 -5.78 0.54 12.68
C GLU A 9 -5.23 -0.67 11.91
N GLN A 10 -5.06 -0.54 10.60
CA GLN A 10 -4.43 -1.56 9.74
C GLN A 10 -3.16 -1.01 9.09
N LEU A 11 -2.08 -1.79 9.14
CA LEU A 11 -0.80 -1.46 8.52
C LEU A 11 -0.57 -2.35 7.30
N VAL A 12 -0.31 -1.73 6.15
CA VAL A 12 0.03 -2.40 4.90
C VAL A 12 1.43 -2.00 4.43
N VAL A 13 2.19 -2.99 3.97
CA VAL A 13 3.50 -2.77 3.34
C VAL A 13 3.31 -2.80 1.83
N VAL A 14 3.85 -1.80 1.14
CA VAL A 14 3.77 -1.69 -0.31
C VAL A 14 5.16 -1.79 -0.90
N GLU A 15 5.36 -2.75 -1.80
CA GLU A 15 6.52 -2.81 -2.67
C GLU A 15 6.19 -2.08 -3.99
N LEU A 16 7.07 -1.17 -4.41
CA LEU A 16 6.95 -0.49 -5.71
C LEU A 16 8.03 -1.01 -6.65
N SER A 17 7.62 -1.50 -7.82
CA SER A 17 8.50 -1.97 -8.88
C SER A 17 8.41 -1.07 -10.11
N GLY A 18 9.37 -1.20 -11.03
CA GLY A 18 9.38 -0.44 -12.30
C GLY A 18 9.97 0.98 -12.21
N ILE A 19 10.50 1.38 -11.05
CA ILE A 19 11.22 2.64 -10.86
C ILE A 19 12.72 2.41 -10.90
N ILE A 20 13.43 3.24 -11.67
CA ILE A 20 14.90 3.21 -11.79
C ILE A 20 15.58 4.08 -10.72
N ASP A 21 14.89 5.13 -10.25
CA ASP A 21 15.42 6.08 -9.28
C ASP A 21 15.28 5.55 -7.84
N ASN A 22 16.39 5.10 -7.25
CA ASN A 22 16.43 4.55 -5.90
C ASN A 22 16.01 5.54 -4.80
N ASP A 23 16.11 6.86 -5.07
CA ASP A 23 15.73 7.90 -4.10
C ASP A 23 14.30 8.42 -4.35
N PHE A 24 13.56 7.81 -5.27
CA PHE A 24 12.24 8.27 -5.72
C PHE A 24 11.28 8.62 -4.57
N LEU A 25 11.16 7.73 -3.59
CA LEU A 25 10.26 7.93 -2.45
C LEU A 25 10.66 9.14 -1.59
N THR A 26 11.96 9.34 -1.38
CA THR A 26 12.47 10.47 -0.59
C THR A 26 12.31 11.82 -1.29
N LYS A 27 12.39 11.84 -2.63
CA LYS A 27 12.19 13.04 -3.46
C LYS A 27 10.73 13.46 -3.53
N THR A 28 9.79 12.50 -3.50
CA THR A 28 8.36 12.74 -3.72
C THR A 28 7.60 13.15 -2.44
N ARG A 29 8.33 13.55 -1.38
CA ARG A 29 7.86 13.98 -0.04
C ARG A 29 6.34 14.17 0.10
N GLY A 30 5.69 13.16 0.68
CA GLY A 30 4.40 13.34 1.37
C GLY A 30 3.12 13.24 0.52
N THR A 31 3.20 12.92 -0.78
CA THR A 31 1.97 12.72 -1.58
C THR A 31 1.88 11.29 -2.10
N CYS A 32 1.32 10.40 -1.28
CA CYS A 32 0.73 9.16 -1.78
C CYS A 32 -0.80 9.27 -1.70
N LYS A 33 -1.49 8.75 -2.72
CA LYS A 33 -2.94 8.55 -2.69
C LYS A 33 -3.22 7.11 -3.02
N ILE A 34 -4.08 6.50 -2.24
CA ILE A 34 -4.57 5.16 -2.50
C ILE A 34 -5.98 5.29 -3.07
N LEU A 35 -6.25 4.54 -4.12
CA LEU A 35 -7.54 4.44 -4.76
C LEU A 35 -7.96 2.98 -4.74
N ASP A 36 -9.20 2.75 -4.30
CA ASP A 36 -9.88 1.46 -4.40
C ASP A 36 -9.10 0.31 -3.71
N ILE A 37 -8.77 0.50 -2.43
CA ILE A 37 -8.00 -0.47 -1.64
C ILE A 37 -8.75 -1.82 -1.53
N ASP A 38 -10.07 -1.82 -1.56
CA ASP A 38 -10.87 -3.05 -1.44
C ASP A 38 -10.96 -3.85 -2.76
N SER A 39 -10.35 -3.36 -3.84
CA SER A 39 -10.32 -4.02 -5.15
C SER A 39 -9.20 -5.06 -5.24
N GLU A 40 -9.37 -6.05 -6.13
CA GLU A 40 -8.30 -7.01 -6.45
C GLU A 40 -7.06 -6.33 -7.06
N LYS A 41 -7.22 -5.12 -7.60
CA LYS A 41 -6.15 -4.31 -8.21
C LYS A 41 -6.10 -2.92 -7.58
N PRO A 42 -5.60 -2.78 -6.35
CA PRO A 42 -5.49 -1.48 -5.71
C PRO A 42 -4.56 -0.57 -6.50
N MET A 43 -4.88 0.72 -6.53
CA MET A 43 -4.08 1.71 -7.27
C MET A 43 -3.44 2.69 -6.30
N ILE A 44 -2.16 2.96 -6.49
CA ILE A 44 -1.44 3.97 -5.69
C ILE A 44 -0.80 5.02 -6.59
N GLN A 45 -1.02 6.28 -6.27
CA GLN A 45 -0.34 7.41 -6.90
C GLN A 45 0.78 7.89 -5.98
N VAL A 46 2.00 8.01 -6.50
CA VAL A 46 3.15 8.62 -5.81
C VAL A 46 3.71 9.72 -6.70
N GLY A 47 3.48 10.97 -6.32
CA GLY A 47 3.81 12.13 -7.15
C GLY A 47 3.06 12.11 -8.47
N GLN A 48 3.78 12.01 -9.59
CA GLN A 48 3.21 11.97 -10.95
C GLN A 48 3.02 10.54 -11.50
N TYR A 49 3.40 9.51 -10.73
CA TYR A 49 3.33 8.11 -11.16
C TYR A 49 2.13 7.41 -10.54
N VAL A 50 1.52 6.51 -11.31
CA VAL A 50 0.39 5.66 -10.88
C VAL A 50 0.79 4.21 -11.06
N PHE A 51 0.60 3.42 -10.01
CA PHE A 51 0.91 2.00 -9.96
C PHE A 51 -0.36 1.19 -9.73
N ALA A 52 -0.47 0.06 -10.43
CA ALA A 52 -1.46 -0.97 -10.15
C ALA A 52 -0.79 -2.06 -9.33
N GLY A 53 -1.38 -2.41 -8.19
CA GLY A 53 -0.89 -3.42 -7.28
C GLY A 53 -1.70 -4.72 -7.35
N GLU A 54 -1.20 -5.70 -6.63
CA GLU A 54 -1.88 -6.95 -6.30
C GLU A 54 -1.58 -7.26 -4.82
N TYR A 55 -2.48 -8.00 -4.17
CA TYR A 55 -2.26 -8.45 -2.81
C TYR A 55 -1.45 -9.73 -2.81
N GLU A 56 -0.30 -9.72 -2.14
CA GLU A 56 0.42 -10.96 -1.86
C GLU A 56 -0.32 -11.72 -0.75
N GLY A 57 -0.98 -12.81 -1.13
CA GLY A 57 -1.60 -13.72 -0.17
C GLY A 57 -0.53 -14.23 0.80
N ASN A 58 -0.82 -14.22 2.09
CA ASN A 58 0.09 -14.71 3.13
C ASN A 58 0.13 -16.24 3.13
N ASP A 59 0.36 -16.85 1.96
CA ASP A 59 0.56 -18.27 1.78
C ASP A 59 1.98 -18.62 2.22
N LYS A 60 2.25 -18.48 3.53
CA LYS A 60 3.28 -19.29 4.17
C LYS A 60 2.79 -20.75 4.19
N LYS A 61 2.77 -21.39 3.03
CA LYS A 61 2.81 -22.84 2.96
C LYS A 61 4.15 -23.25 3.56
N GLY A 62 4.10 -23.72 4.80
CA GLY A 62 5.25 -24.26 5.51
C GLY A 62 6.02 -25.21 4.61
N LYS A 63 7.26 -24.86 4.29
CA LYS A 63 8.28 -25.86 3.99
C LYS A 63 8.75 -26.39 5.34
N ALA A 64 8.13 -27.49 5.75
CA ALA A 64 8.75 -28.47 6.62
C ALA A 64 9.91 -29.15 5.87
#